data_AF-A0A8H2WX63-F1
#
_entry.id   AF-A0A8H2WX63-F1
#
_cell.length_a   1.000
_cell.length_b   1.000
_cell.length_c   1.000
_cell.angle_alpha   90.00
_cell.angle_beta   90.00
_cell.angle_gamma   90.00
#
_symmetry.space_group_name_H-M   'P 1'
#
loop_
_entity.id
_entity.type
_entity.pdbx_description
1 polymer ?
#
loop_
_entity_poly.entity_id
_entity_poly.type
_entity_poly.pdbx_seq_one_letter_code
_entity_poly.pdbx_strand_id
1 'polypeptide(L)'
;MWAVPLTVWNTHSRITPTIAQAHIDNLVALSPPVISGPNSSSGEKNPELDTVDELVVRDLLLGILYRVAGDYVLSRKYLEAVALKETEVEGKWTVQVAKFELAVLDLRQASREPNSARDKWQAALKAATAHLDQAAARSNANVDLSSRLDSRIVLLRDEIEVKSLALGLK
;
A
#
# COMPACT_ATOMS: atom_id res chain seq x y z
N MET A 1 16.96 -17.95 -25.07
CA MET A 1 16.95 -17.29 -23.75
C MET A 1 15.80 -16.30 -23.74
N TRP A 2 14.61 -16.74 -23.32
CA TRP A 2 13.41 -15.91 -23.38
C TRP A 2 13.43 -14.98 -22.17
N ALA A 3 13.37 -13.67 -22.42
CA ALA A 3 13.06 -12.71 -21.38
C ALA A 3 11.78 -13.16 -20.66
N VAL A 4 11.71 -12.97 -19.35
CA VAL A 4 10.46 -13.10 -18.60
C VAL A 4 9.90 -11.68 -18.42
N PRO A 5 9.18 -11.09 -19.40
CA PRO A 5 8.54 -9.81 -19.19
C PRO A 5 7.13 -10.05 -18.68
N LEU A 6 6.91 -10.33 -17.39
CA LEU A 6 5.60 -10.13 -16.75
C LEU A 6 5.80 -9.87 -15.25
N THR A 7 6.04 -8.62 -14.88
CA THR A 7 5.99 -8.20 -13.47
C THR A 7 4.77 -7.35 -13.27
N VAL A 8 3.65 -8.03 -13.03
CA VAL A 8 2.42 -7.38 -12.62
C VAL A 8 2.34 -7.57 -11.12
N TRP A 9 2.17 -6.47 -10.37
CA TRP A 9 1.83 -6.44 -8.94
C TRP A 9 0.53 -5.67 -8.85
N ASN A 10 -0.47 -6.40 -9.35
CA ASN A 10 -1.81 -6.10 -9.80
C ASN A 10 -2.24 -4.61 -9.93
N THR A 11 -2.22 -4.11 -11.17
CA THR A 11 -2.20 -2.67 -11.54
C THR A 11 -3.58 -2.07 -11.87
N HIS A 12 -3.81 -0.83 -11.43
CA HIS A 12 -4.29 0.29 -12.27
C HIS A 12 -3.65 1.59 -11.78
N SER A 13 -2.35 1.80 -12.03
CA SER A 13 -1.79 3.15 -11.96
C SER A 13 -2.25 3.93 -13.19
N ARG A 14 -3.50 4.40 -13.17
CA ARG A 14 -4.02 5.39 -14.13
C ARG A 14 -3.52 6.80 -13.83
N ILE A 15 -2.85 6.98 -12.68
CA ILE A 15 -2.27 8.23 -12.23
C ILE A 15 -0.76 8.22 -12.41
N THR A 16 -0.24 9.30 -12.98
CA THR A 16 1.21 9.54 -13.13
C THR A 16 1.80 10.00 -11.79
N PRO A 17 3.13 9.92 -11.60
CA PRO A 17 3.79 10.50 -10.43
C PRO A 17 3.43 11.97 -10.21
N THR A 18 3.27 12.75 -11.29
CA THR A 18 2.85 14.16 -11.23
C THR A 18 1.45 14.34 -10.64
N ILE A 19 0.49 13.52 -11.08
CA ILE A 19 -0.87 13.55 -10.54
C ILE A 19 -0.86 13.08 -9.07
N ALA A 20 -0.06 12.06 -8.75
CA ALA A 20 0.10 11.59 -7.38
C ALA A 20 0.62 12.70 -6.46
N GLN A 21 1.61 13.47 -6.91
CA GLN A 21 2.15 14.61 -6.15
C GLN A 21 1.07 15.67 -5.88
N ALA A 22 0.29 16.04 -6.91
CA ALA A 22 -0.80 17.00 -6.72
C ALA A 22 -1.85 16.53 -5.69
N HIS A 23 -2.14 15.23 -5.63
CA HIS A 23 -3.01 14.69 -4.59
C HIS A 23 -2.35 14.66 -3.20
N ILE A 24 -1.04 14.37 -3.13
CA ILE A 24 -0.28 14.43 -1.87
C ILE A 24 -0.33 15.84 -1.29
N ASP A 25 -0.10 16.86 -2.11
CA ASP A 25 -0.08 18.26 -1.67
C ASP A 25 -1.44 18.68 -1.07
N ASN A 26 -2.54 18.26 -1.71
CA ASN A 26 -3.89 18.49 -1.20
C ASN A 26 -4.17 17.76 0.12
N LEU A 27 -3.75 16.51 0.26
CA LEU A 27 -4.02 15.69 1.45
C LEU A 27 -3.16 16.11 2.65
N VAL A 28 -1.91 16.53 2.41
CA VAL A 28 -1.01 17.04 3.46
C VAL A 28 -1.47 18.37 4.03
N ALA A 29 -2.17 19.18 3.22
CA ALA A 29 -2.73 20.45 3.69
C ALA A 29 -3.89 20.26 4.68
N LEU A 30 -4.59 19.11 4.67
CA LEU A 30 -5.72 18.86 5.57
C LEU A 30 -5.30 18.86 7.05
N SER A 31 -6.18 19.38 7.90
CA SER A 31 -5.99 19.34 9.36
C SER A 31 -6.59 18.08 9.95
N PRO A 32 -6.02 17.51 11.03
CA PRO A 32 -4.76 17.85 11.71
C PRO A 32 -3.52 17.51 10.85
N PRO A 33 -2.37 18.19 11.06
CA PRO A 33 -1.16 17.97 10.28
C PRO A 33 -0.71 16.50 10.27
N VAL A 34 -0.18 16.06 9.13
CA VAL A 34 0.34 14.71 8.94
C VAL A 34 1.65 14.47 9.71
N ILE A 35 2.09 13.21 9.80
CA ILE A 35 3.27 12.79 10.57
C ILE A 35 4.57 13.21 9.85
N SER A 36 4.94 14.49 9.87
CA SER A 36 6.32 15.01 9.72
C SER A 36 6.44 16.49 10.10
N GLY A 37 7.11 16.75 11.23
CA GLY A 37 7.88 17.99 11.48
C GLY A 37 7.13 19.18 12.10
N PRO A 38 7.73 19.89 13.07
CA PRO A 38 7.18 21.12 13.62
C PRO A 38 7.37 22.22 12.58
N ASN A 39 6.27 22.68 11.98
CA ASN A 39 6.02 24.06 11.50
C ASN A 39 4.92 24.02 10.43
N SER A 40 3.68 24.16 10.86
CA SER A 40 2.61 24.65 9.98
C SER A 40 2.10 25.94 10.59
N SER A 41 2.64 27.05 10.08
CA SER A 41 2.19 28.39 10.41
C SER A 41 0.73 28.55 9.98
N SER A 42 -0.06 29.07 10.91
CA SER A 42 -1.45 29.47 10.82
C SER A 42 -1.76 30.37 9.61
N GLY A 43 -2.86 30.12 8.89
CA GLY A 43 -3.41 31.11 7.97
C GLY A 43 -4.68 30.72 7.21
N GLU A 44 -4.77 29.48 6.71
CA GLU A 44 -5.95 29.01 5.96
C GLU A 44 -6.68 27.94 6.76
N LYS A 45 -8.01 28.09 6.91
CA LYS A 45 -8.87 27.04 7.50
C LYS A 45 -8.95 25.90 6.50
N ASN A 46 -7.90 25.08 6.43
CA ASN A 46 -7.94 23.85 5.68
C ASN A 46 -9.07 22.98 6.23
N PRO A 47 -9.79 22.23 5.37
CA PRO A 47 -10.84 21.33 5.83
C PRO A 47 -10.29 20.43 6.94
N GLU A 48 -11.01 20.38 8.05
CA GLU A 48 -10.66 19.60 9.23
C GLU A 48 -11.24 18.18 9.06
N LEU A 49 -10.38 17.18 9.19
CA LEU A 49 -10.77 15.79 9.35
C LEU A 49 -10.94 15.54 10.84
N ASP A 50 -12.17 15.29 11.27
CA ASP A 50 -12.55 15.25 12.68
C ASP A 50 -12.84 13.83 13.19
N THR A 51 -12.91 12.84 12.29
CA THR A 51 -13.09 11.43 12.65
C THR A 51 -11.83 10.60 12.47
N VAL A 52 -11.71 9.52 13.26
CA VAL A 52 -10.60 8.56 13.12
C VAL A 52 -10.62 7.90 11.73
N ASP A 53 -11.80 7.56 11.21
CA ASP A 53 -11.95 6.97 9.88
C ASP A 53 -11.43 7.91 8.77
N GLU A 54 -11.72 9.20 8.82
CA GLU A 54 -11.20 10.17 7.86
C GLU A 54 -9.67 10.29 7.90
N LEU A 55 -9.09 10.34 9.10
CA LEU A 55 -7.64 10.38 9.28
C LEU A 55 -6.99 9.12 8.70
N VAL A 56 -7.57 7.95 8.97
CA VAL A 56 -7.06 6.67 8.48
C VAL A 56 -7.22 6.55 6.96
N VAL A 57 -8.32 7.03 6.39
CA VAL A 57 -8.50 7.08 4.93
C VAL A 57 -7.49 8.02 4.28
N ARG A 58 -7.25 9.20 4.85
CA ARG A 58 -6.19 10.12 4.37
C ARG A 58 -4.83 9.44 4.39
N ASP A 59 -4.46 8.82 5.51
CA ASP A 59 -3.16 8.17 5.66
C ASP A 59 -3.03 6.97 4.70
N LEU A 60 -4.11 6.21 4.47
CA LEU A 60 -4.13 5.13 3.47
C LEU A 60 -3.88 5.67 2.05
N LEU A 61 -4.56 6.77 1.68
CA LEU A 61 -4.36 7.41 0.38
C LEU A 61 -2.94 7.95 0.22
N LEU A 62 -2.39 8.62 1.25
CA LEU A 62 -1.00 9.07 1.27
C LEU A 62 -0.04 7.90 1.05
N GLY A 63 -0.24 6.79 1.76
CA GLY A 63 0.56 5.57 1.60
C GLY A 63 0.59 5.06 0.15
N ILE A 64 -0.57 5.04 -0.52
CA ILE A 64 -0.70 4.62 -1.93
C ILE A 64 -0.05 5.63 -2.88
N LEU A 65 -0.28 6.94 -2.67
CA LEU A 65 0.21 8.00 -3.53
C LEU A 65 1.73 8.16 -3.46
N TYR A 66 2.32 8.11 -2.26
CA TYR A 66 3.78 8.13 -2.10
C TYR A 66 4.44 6.96 -2.83
N ARG A 67 3.82 5.77 -2.84
CA ARG A 67 4.31 4.64 -3.64
C ARG A 67 4.31 4.94 -5.13
N VAL A 68 3.26 5.61 -5.63
CA VAL A 68 3.16 6.01 -7.05
C VAL A 68 4.20 7.08 -7.38
N ALA A 69 4.43 8.04 -6.49
CA ALA A 69 5.49 9.04 -6.60
C ALA A 69 6.91 8.43 -6.50
N GLY A 70 7.02 7.21 -5.96
CA GLY A 70 8.28 6.49 -5.80
C GLY A 70 8.97 6.70 -4.45
N ASP A 71 8.32 7.37 -3.51
CA ASP A 71 8.76 7.46 -2.11
C ASP A 71 8.22 6.27 -1.32
N TYR A 72 9.00 5.19 -1.31
CA TYR A 72 8.62 3.98 -0.59
C TYR A 72 8.78 4.08 0.92
N VAL A 73 9.58 5.03 1.41
CA VAL A 73 9.79 5.21 2.86
C VAL A 73 8.55 5.83 3.47
N LEU A 74 8.05 6.93 2.90
CA LEU A 74 6.81 7.53 3.36
C LEU A 74 5.61 6.62 3.06
N SER A 75 5.59 5.95 1.91
CA SER A 75 4.55 4.97 1.60
C SER A 75 4.42 3.92 2.71
N ARG A 76 5.54 3.29 3.11
CA ARG A 76 5.57 2.30 4.18
C ARG A 76 5.07 2.88 5.50
N LYS A 77 5.60 4.05 5.88
CA LYS A 77 5.26 4.71 7.15
C LYS A 77 3.75 4.92 7.31
N TYR A 78 3.09 5.44 6.27
CA TYR A 78 1.65 5.66 6.32
C TYR A 78 0.85 4.36 6.30
N LEU A 79 1.22 3.38 5.47
CA LEU A 79 0.51 2.10 5.42
C LEU A 79 0.63 1.29 6.73
N GLU A 80 1.80 1.33 7.38
CA GLU A 80 2.01 0.72 8.69
C GLU A 80 1.21 1.45 9.78
N ALA A 81 1.14 2.78 9.74
CA ALA A 81 0.31 3.55 10.67
C ALA A 81 -1.17 3.16 10.57
N VAL A 82 -1.72 3.06 9.35
CA VAL A 82 -3.10 2.58 9.12
C VAL A 82 -3.29 1.16 9.65
N ALA A 83 -2.32 0.28 9.39
CA ALA A 83 -2.39 -1.12 9.82
C ALA A 83 -2.42 -1.29 11.35
N LEU A 84 -1.99 -0.30 12.13
CA LEU A 84 -2.03 -0.32 13.60
C LEU A 84 -3.37 0.17 14.18
N LYS A 85 -4.25 0.76 13.36
CA LYS A 85 -5.50 1.39 13.77
C LYS A 85 -6.72 0.45 13.78
N GLU A 86 -6.53 -0.87 13.72
CA GLU A 86 -7.62 -1.86 13.59
C GLU A 86 -8.70 -1.78 14.67
N THR A 87 -8.33 -1.43 15.90
CA THR A 87 -9.28 -1.30 17.01
C THR A 87 -9.95 0.06 17.08
N GLU A 88 -9.50 1.03 16.27
CA GLU A 88 -9.94 2.42 16.33
C GLU A 88 -10.89 2.80 15.18
N VAL A 89 -10.94 2.03 14.08
CA VAL A 89 -11.81 2.29 12.92
C VAL A 89 -13.05 1.39 12.91
N GLU A 90 -14.19 1.95 12.50
CA GLU A 90 -15.44 1.20 12.36
C GLU A 90 -15.36 0.23 11.18
N GLY A 91 -14.92 0.75 10.03
CA GLY A 91 -14.72 0.00 8.80
C GLY A 91 -13.31 -0.56 8.71
N LYS A 92 -13.05 -1.73 9.30
CA LYS A 92 -11.76 -2.45 9.24
C LYS A 92 -11.23 -2.75 7.83
N TRP A 93 -11.94 -2.33 6.78
CA TRP A 93 -11.51 -2.42 5.38
C TRP A 93 -10.23 -1.60 5.13
N THR A 94 -10.05 -0.45 5.78
CA THR A 94 -8.85 0.39 5.61
C THR A 94 -7.58 -0.37 5.99
N VAL A 95 -7.65 -1.13 7.09
CA VAL A 95 -6.57 -2.00 7.56
C VAL A 95 -6.30 -3.13 6.58
N GLN A 96 -7.33 -3.81 6.08
CA GLN A 96 -7.17 -4.90 5.10
C GLN A 96 -6.54 -4.39 3.80
N VAL A 97 -6.98 -3.23 3.31
CA VAL A 97 -6.39 -2.58 2.13
C VAL A 97 -4.95 -2.17 2.43
N ALA A 98 -4.64 -1.60 3.59
CA ALA A 98 -3.27 -1.24 3.94
C ALA A 98 -2.32 -2.45 3.95
N LYS A 99 -2.77 -3.60 4.48
CA LYS A 99 -2.00 -4.85 4.41
C LYS A 99 -1.78 -5.32 2.97
N PHE A 100 -2.81 -5.30 2.14
CA PHE A 100 -2.66 -5.59 0.72
C PHE A 100 -1.66 -4.63 0.04
N GLU A 101 -1.76 -3.33 0.29
CA GLU A 101 -0.88 -2.34 -0.34
C GLU A 101 0.58 -2.41 0.18
N LEU A 102 0.80 -2.87 1.42
CA LEU A 102 2.12 -3.25 1.94
C LEU A 102 2.72 -4.44 1.19
N ALA A 103 1.93 -5.47 0.89
CA ALA A 103 2.39 -6.58 0.06
C ALA A 103 2.86 -6.11 -1.33
N VAL A 104 2.07 -5.23 -1.97
CA VAL A 104 2.48 -4.62 -3.25
C VAL A 104 3.74 -3.77 -3.10
N LEU A 105 3.88 -3.05 -1.98
CA LEU A 105 5.05 -2.22 -1.70
C LEU A 105 6.33 -3.06 -1.60
N ASP A 106 6.32 -4.15 -0.82
CA ASP A 106 7.46 -5.07 -0.67
C ASP A 106 7.95 -5.58 -2.02
N LEU A 107 7.00 -6.03 -2.86
CA LEU A 107 7.29 -6.57 -4.17
C LEU A 107 7.84 -5.48 -5.11
N ARG A 108 7.25 -4.28 -5.13
CA ARG A 108 7.75 -3.17 -5.95
C ARG A 108 9.14 -2.69 -5.53
N GLN A 109 9.45 -2.67 -4.24
CA GLN A 109 10.79 -2.33 -3.76
C GLN A 109 11.83 -3.35 -4.23
N ALA A 110 11.55 -4.65 -4.08
CA ALA A 110 12.43 -5.71 -4.54
C ALA A 110 12.68 -5.67 -6.07
N SER A 111 11.69 -5.18 -6.82
CA SER A 111 11.72 -5.07 -8.28
C SER A 111 12.56 -3.92 -8.82
N ARG A 112 12.70 -2.86 -8.02
CA ARG A 112 13.41 -1.66 -8.43
C ARG A 112 14.91 -1.80 -8.33
N GLU A 113 15.39 -2.75 -7.55
CA GLU A 113 16.81 -3.05 -7.44
C GLU A 113 17.24 -3.93 -8.63
N PRO A 114 18.00 -3.40 -9.61
CA PRO A 114 18.55 -4.22 -10.68
C PRO A 114 19.48 -5.29 -10.06
N ASN A 115 19.32 -6.55 -10.48
CA ASN A 115 20.01 -7.71 -9.90
C ASN A 115 19.73 -7.94 -8.41
N SER A 116 18.54 -7.54 -7.92
CA SER A 116 18.11 -7.85 -6.55
C SER A 116 18.39 -9.31 -6.23
N ALA A 117 19.18 -9.53 -5.18
CA ALA A 117 19.65 -10.85 -4.80
C ALA A 117 18.48 -11.79 -4.53
N ARG A 118 18.67 -13.08 -4.78
CA ARG A 118 17.67 -14.12 -4.51
C ARG A 118 17.13 -14.03 -3.08
N ASP A 119 18.00 -13.76 -2.10
CA ASP A 119 17.62 -13.64 -0.69
C ASP A 119 16.71 -12.43 -0.42
N LYS A 120 16.94 -11.30 -1.10
CA LYS A 120 16.07 -10.12 -0.99
C LYS A 120 14.69 -10.41 -1.57
N TRP A 121 14.64 -11.08 -2.72
CA TRP A 121 13.37 -11.54 -3.29
C TRP A 121 12.66 -12.52 -2.37
N GLN A 122 13.37 -13.49 -1.79
CA GLN A 122 12.79 -14.44 -0.86
C GLN A 122 12.19 -13.74 0.36
N ALA A 123 12.90 -12.76 0.93
CA ALA A 123 12.40 -11.96 2.04
C ALA A 123 11.15 -11.15 1.65
N ALA A 124 11.16 -10.49 0.49
CA ALA A 124 10.03 -9.71 0.00
C ALA A 124 8.79 -10.58 -0.30
N LEU A 125 8.97 -11.73 -0.95
CA LEU A 125 7.88 -12.67 -1.25
C LEU A 125 7.27 -13.24 0.05
N LYS A 126 8.10 -13.53 1.06
CA LYS A 126 7.65 -13.98 2.38
C LYS A 126 6.86 -12.88 3.10
N ALA A 127 7.37 -11.65 3.13
CA ALA A 127 6.71 -10.51 3.75
C ALA A 127 5.36 -10.21 3.06
N ALA A 128 5.35 -10.15 1.73
CA ALA A 128 4.16 -9.94 0.94
C ALA A 128 3.09 -11.03 1.19
N THR A 129 3.50 -12.29 1.27
CA THR A 129 2.57 -13.41 1.59
C THR A 129 1.95 -13.22 2.98
N ALA A 130 2.76 -12.89 4.00
CA ALA A 130 2.26 -12.66 5.35
C ALA A 130 1.27 -11.48 5.42
N HIS A 131 1.53 -10.43 4.64
CA HIS A 131 0.60 -9.31 4.50
C HIS A 131 -0.71 -9.71 3.80
N LEU A 132 -0.64 -10.54 2.75
CA LEU A 132 -1.83 -11.06 2.07
C LEU A 132 -2.68 -11.96 2.96
N ASP A 133 -2.05 -12.75 3.83
CA ASP A 133 -2.77 -13.58 4.81
C ASP A 133 -3.51 -12.70 5.84
N GLN A 134 -2.87 -11.62 6.31
CA GLN A 134 -3.51 -10.64 7.18
C GLN A 134 -4.65 -9.90 6.49
N ALA A 135 -4.49 -9.54 5.20
CA ALA A 135 -5.53 -8.91 4.41
C ALA A 135 -6.73 -9.86 4.21
N ALA A 136 -6.49 -11.16 3.98
CA ALA A 136 -7.52 -12.17 3.73
C ALA A 136 -8.27 -12.64 4.99
N ALA A 137 -7.67 -12.50 6.18
CA ALA A 137 -8.22 -13.03 7.44
C ALA A 137 -9.61 -12.46 7.83
N ARG A 138 -10.11 -11.45 7.13
CA ARG A 138 -11.38 -10.74 7.44
C ARG A 138 -12.33 -10.60 6.24
N SER A 139 -12.10 -11.33 5.14
CA SER A 139 -12.95 -11.33 3.94
C SER A 139 -14.43 -11.71 4.20
N ASN A 140 -14.72 -12.36 5.34
CA ASN A 140 -16.06 -12.88 5.68
C ASN A 140 -17.10 -11.83 6.16
N ALA A 141 -16.87 -10.52 5.98
CA ALA A 141 -17.74 -9.48 6.54
C ALA A 141 -18.89 -9.00 5.64
N ASN A 142 -19.13 -9.60 4.46
CA ASN A 142 -20.25 -9.24 3.57
C ASN A 142 -20.34 -7.73 3.24
N VAL A 143 -19.19 -7.08 3.02
CA VAL A 143 -19.13 -5.68 2.54
C VAL A 143 -18.73 -5.71 1.06
N ASP A 144 -19.41 -4.97 0.19
CA ASP A 144 -19.19 -4.94 -1.28
C ASP A 144 -17.72 -4.79 -1.71
N LEU A 145 -16.90 -4.10 -0.89
CA LEU A 145 -15.47 -3.89 -1.12
C LEU A 145 -14.60 -5.15 -0.88
N SER A 146 -15.06 -6.16 -0.13
CA SER A 146 -14.28 -7.38 0.13
C SER A 146 -14.09 -8.19 -1.15
N SER A 147 -15.13 -8.33 -1.99
CA SER A 147 -15.06 -9.08 -3.25
C SER A 147 -13.95 -8.59 -4.21
N ARG A 148 -13.76 -7.27 -4.30
CA ARG A 148 -12.71 -6.64 -5.12
C ARG A 148 -11.33 -6.84 -4.50
N LEU A 149 -11.23 -6.72 -3.18
CA LEU A 149 -9.97 -6.95 -2.48
C LEU A 149 -9.55 -8.43 -2.57
N ASP A 150 -10.47 -9.36 -2.38
CA ASP A 150 -10.24 -10.81 -2.45
C ASP A 150 -9.74 -11.22 -3.83
N SER A 151 -10.37 -10.70 -4.90
CA SER A 151 -9.91 -10.92 -6.27
C SER A 151 -8.48 -10.40 -6.47
N ARG A 152 -8.15 -9.24 -5.91
CA ARG A 152 -6.79 -8.68 -5.99
C ARG A 152 -5.79 -9.50 -5.19
N ILE A 153 -6.16 -10.03 -4.02
CA ILE A 153 -5.32 -10.90 -3.20
C ILE A 153 -4.98 -12.18 -3.97
N VAL A 154 -5.97 -12.83 -4.58
CA VAL A 154 -5.75 -14.05 -5.38
C VAL A 154 -4.77 -13.77 -6.52
N LEU A 155 -5.02 -12.73 -7.32
CA LEU A 155 -4.15 -12.35 -8.42
C LEU A 155 -2.72 -12.02 -7.97
N LEU A 156 -2.55 -11.32 -6.83
CA LEU A 156 -1.22 -11.03 -6.30
C LEU A 156 -0.50 -12.29 -5.79
N ARG A 157 -1.23 -13.28 -5.26
CA ARG A 157 -0.67 -14.59 -4.90
C ARG A 157 -0.18 -15.35 -6.12
N ASP A 158 -0.93 -15.34 -7.22
CA ASP A 158 -0.52 -15.97 -8.49
C ASP A 158 0.76 -15.31 -9.03
N GLU A 159 0.83 -13.96 -8.99
CA GLU A 159 2.02 -13.20 -9.39
C GLU A 159 3.25 -13.56 -8.51
N ILE A 160 3.05 -13.72 -7.20
CA ILE A 160 4.10 -14.18 -6.25
C ILE A 160 4.56 -15.60 -6.59
N GLU A 161 3.65 -16.51 -6.94
CA GLU A 161 3.97 -17.89 -7.29
C GLU A 161 4.81 -17.95 -8.57
N VAL A 162 4.37 -17.27 -9.63
CA VAL A 162 5.12 -17.16 -10.89
C VAL A 162 6.53 -16.62 -10.63
N LYS A 163 6.66 -15.58 -9.80
CA LYS A 163 7.96 -15.02 -9.45
C LYS A 163 8.83 -15.99 -8.65
N SER A 164 8.23 -16.74 -7.72
CA SER A 164 8.93 -17.72 -6.88
C SER A 164 9.52 -18.86 -7.73
N LEU A 165 8.75 -19.38 -8.69
CA LEU A 165 9.19 -20.40 -9.64
C LEU A 165 10.33 -19.89 -10.52
N ALA A 166 10.21 -18.67 -11.05
CA ALA A 166 11.24 -18.05 -11.87
C ALA A 166 12.58 -17.85 -11.12
N LEU A 167 12.52 -17.71 -9.80
CA LEU A 167 13.70 -17.61 -8.93
C LEU A 167 14.20 -18.95 -8.41
N GLY A 168 13.49 -20.06 -8.67
CA GLY A 168 13.80 -21.40 -8.16
C GLY A 168 13.65 -21.52 -6.64
N LEU A 169 12.74 -20.75 -6.03
CA LEU A 169 12.45 -20.76 -4.60
C LEU A 169 11.36 -21.77 -4.21
N LYS A 170 10.72 -22.39 -5.20
CA LYS A 170 9.75 -23.47 -5.09
C LYS A 170 10.10 -24.55 -6.10
#